data_AF-A0A924N667-F1
#
_entry.id   AF-A0A924N667-F1
#
_cell.length_a   1.000
_cell.length_b   1.000
_cell.length_c   1.000
_cell.angle_alpha   90.00
_cell.angle_beta   90.00
_cell.angle_gamma   90.00
#
_symmetry.space_group_name_H-M   'P 1'
#
loop_
_entity.id
_entity.type
_entity.pdbx_description
1 polymer ?
#
loop_
_entity_poly.entity_id
_entity_poly.type
_entity_poly.pdbx_seq_one_letter_code
_entity_poly.pdbx_strand_id
1 'polypeptide(L)'
;MSTSCKPLLAAAAVLAWWPVTAASAQAANVPRPPRLEATVDANVRPGDDFFAYANGGWLKSNGLPAGTARWGARNELENLSRTRIALLLREASSAGAGTSARKVADFHSAYLNEAAIEAHGLAPLRPLLDSIERVGDKTPLARLLGARMPADVDPLGLGIYESSHVIGLSVEQSIHGEKANVAFLLQGGLGLP
;
A
#
# COMPACT_ATOMS: atom_id res chain seq x y z
N MET A 1 -53.02 53.47 1.70
CA MET A 1 -51.70 53.09 2.27
C MET A 1 -51.84 51.66 2.80
N SER A 2 -51.42 50.68 2.01
CA SER A 2 -51.52 49.25 2.35
C SER A 2 -50.11 48.67 2.31
N THR A 3 -49.70 48.13 3.46
CA THR A 3 -48.42 47.47 3.71
C THR A 3 -48.42 46.08 3.08
N SER A 4 -47.43 45.79 2.23
CA SER A 4 -47.19 44.44 1.70
C SER A 4 -45.79 43.98 2.06
N CYS A 5 -45.76 42.96 2.90
CA CYS A 5 -44.60 42.24 3.40
C CYS A 5 -44.10 41.27 2.31
N LYS A 6 -42.79 41.27 2.00
CA LYS A 6 -42.17 40.25 1.13
C LYS A 6 -41.21 39.38 1.95
N PRO A 7 -41.28 38.04 1.86
CA PRO A 7 -40.43 37.15 2.63
C PRO A 7 -39.05 37.00 1.98
N LEU A 8 -38.03 36.89 2.83
CA LEU A 8 -36.66 36.50 2.50
C LEU A 8 -36.63 35.02 2.08
N LEU A 9 -36.20 34.76 0.85
CA LEU A 9 -35.86 33.42 0.36
C LEU A 9 -34.47 33.02 0.87
N ALA A 10 -34.42 31.94 1.64
CA ALA A 10 -33.19 31.29 2.08
C ALA A 10 -32.49 30.61 0.89
N ALA A 11 -31.23 30.96 0.64
CA ALA A 11 -30.39 30.28 -0.35
C ALA A 11 -29.86 28.97 0.26
N ALA A 12 -30.34 27.84 -0.25
CA ALA A 12 -29.78 26.52 0.05
C ALA A 12 -28.41 26.37 -0.63
N ALA A 13 -27.36 26.23 0.17
CA ALA A 13 -26.03 25.88 -0.30
C ALA A 13 -26.03 24.42 -0.81
N VAL A 14 -26.00 24.24 -2.12
CA VAL A 14 -25.79 22.94 -2.75
C VAL A 14 -24.32 22.57 -2.55
N LEU A 15 -24.06 21.63 -1.64
CA LEU A 15 -22.79 20.89 -1.58
C LEU A 15 -22.67 20.06 -2.84
N ALA A 16 -21.96 20.59 -3.84
CA ALA A 16 -21.60 19.85 -5.03
C ALA A 16 -20.61 18.73 -4.66
N TRP A 17 -21.12 17.54 -4.40
CA TRP A 17 -20.34 16.31 -4.55
C TRP A 17 -19.88 16.24 -6.01
N TRP A 18 -18.60 16.54 -6.25
CA TRP A 18 -17.99 16.10 -7.50
C TRP A 18 -17.93 14.57 -7.47
N PRO A 19 -18.63 13.88 -8.39
CA PRO A 19 -18.35 12.48 -8.57
C PRO A 19 -16.92 12.41 -9.10
N VAL A 20 -16.04 11.73 -8.36
CA VAL A 20 -14.84 11.15 -8.97
C VAL A 20 -15.38 10.15 -9.99
N THR A 21 -15.61 10.62 -11.20
CA THR A 21 -15.79 9.76 -12.35
C THR A 21 -14.43 9.11 -12.56
N ALA A 22 -14.25 7.94 -11.95
CA ALA A 22 -13.26 6.98 -12.39
C ALA A 22 -13.67 6.57 -13.82
N ALA A 23 -13.35 7.42 -14.78
CA ALA A 23 -13.52 7.13 -16.18
C ALA A 23 -12.66 5.91 -16.49
N SER A 24 -13.31 4.93 -17.10
CA SER A 24 -12.84 3.59 -17.41
C SER A 24 -11.50 3.60 -18.16
N ALA A 25 -10.39 3.65 -17.44
CA ALA A 25 -9.08 3.23 -17.96
C ALA A 25 -8.99 1.70 -17.95
N GLN A 26 -9.95 1.03 -18.60
CA GLN A 26 -9.77 -0.36 -18.99
C GLN A 26 -8.87 -0.33 -20.23
N ALA A 27 -7.57 -0.11 -20.02
CA ALA A 27 -6.59 -0.13 -21.10
C ALA A 27 -6.73 -1.46 -21.87
N ALA A 28 -6.99 -1.37 -23.17
CA ALA A 28 -7.31 -2.48 -24.05
C ALA A 28 -6.18 -3.51 -24.22
N ASN A 29 -5.01 -3.28 -23.62
CA ASN A 29 -3.81 -4.10 -23.78
C ASN A 29 -3.26 -4.68 -22.48
N VAL A 30 -4.16 -4.88 -21.52
CA VAL A 30 -3.81 -5.39 -20.22
C VAL A 30 -3.92 -6.93 -20.23
N PRO A 31 -2.83 -7.68 -19.92
CA PRO A 31 -2.85 -9.14 -19.93
C PRO A 31 -4.02 -9.68 -19.08
N ARG A 32 -4.83 -10.54 -19.70
CA ARG A 32 -5.96 -11.18 -19.04
C ARG A 32 -5.47 -12.48 -18.40
N PRO A 33 -5.88 -12.81 -17.16
CA PRO A 33 -5.54 -14.11 -16.59
C PRO A 33 -6.01 -15.26 -17.49
N PRO A 34 -5.31 -16.41 -17.46
CA PRO A 34 -5.68 -17.58 -18.26
C PRO A 34 -7.13 -18.00 -17.98
N ARG A 35 -7.84 -18.46 -19.02
CA ARG A 35 -9.14 -19.13 -18.84
C ARG A 35 -8.91 -20.48 -18.16
N LEU A 36 -9.81 -20.89 -17.25
CA LEU A 36 -9.71 -22.14 -16.46
C LEU A 36 -9.39 -23.39 -17.29
N GLU A 37 -9.86 -23.44 -18.54
CA GLU A 37 -9.59 -24.54 -19.49
C GLU A 37 -8.09 -24.75 -19.76
N ALA A 38 -7.28 -23.69 -19.63
CA ALA A 38 -5.83 -23.74 -19.88
C ALA A 38 -5.01 -24.18 -18.66
N THR A 39 -5.61 -24.31 -17.47
CA THR A 39 -4.88 -24.67 -16.24
C THR A 39 -4.96 -26.15 -15.90
N VAL A 40 -5.99 -26.85 -16.41
CA VAL A 40 -6.29 -28.25 -16.08
C VAL A 40 -5.36 -29.23 -16.79
N ASP A 41 -4.86 -30.22 -16.07
CA ASP A 41 -4.18 -31.40 -16.61
C ASP A 41 -5.12 -32.61 -16.60
N ALA A 42 -5.74 -32.88 -17.75
CA ALA A 42 -6.70 -33.97 -17.91
C ALA A 42 -6.11 -35.38 -17.75
N ASN A 43 -4.77 -35.53 -17.67
CA ASN A 43 -4.12 -36.81 -17.45
C ASN A 43 -4.10 -37.22 -15.97
N VAL A 44 -4.36 -36.29 -15.05
CA VAL A 44 -4.44 -36.56 -13.61
C VAL A 44 -5.90 -36.70 -13.23
N ARG A 45 -6.27 -37.77 -12.50
CA ARG A 45 -7.65 -37.86 -12.01
C ARG A 45 -7.82 -36.89 -10.84
N PRO A 46 -8.91 -36.11 -10.76
CA PRO A 46 -9.12 -35.14 -9.69
C PRO A 46 -9.19 -35.76 -8.29
N GLY A 47 -9.54 -37.04 -8.18
CA GLY A 47 -9.59 -37.76 -6.90
C GLY A 47 -8.22 -38.25 -6.39
N ASP A 48 -7.19 -38.29 -7.24
CA ASP A 48 -5.85 -38.74 -6.85
C ASP A 48 -5.00 -37.56 -6.38
N ASP A 49 -5.00 -36.46 -7.15
CA ASP A 49 -4.38 -35.18 -6.79
C ASP A 49 -5.13 -34.04 -7.47
N PHE A 50 -6.00 -33.37 -6.69
CA PHE A 50 -6.79 -32.26 -7.21
C PHE A 50 -5.93 -31.04 -7.57
N PHE A 51 -4.80 -30.83 -6.89
CA PHE A 51 -3.92 -29.70 -7.17
C PHE A 51 -3.22 -29.89 -8.52
N ALA A 52 -2.66 -31.06 -8.76
CA ALA A 52 -2.03 -31.39 -10.05
C ALA A 52 -3.07 -31.43 -11.19
N TYR A 53 -4.27 -31.96 -10.95
CA TYR A 53 -5.37 -31.89 -11.93
C TYR A 53 -5.74 -30.44 -12.28
N ALA A 54 -5.99 -29.58 -11.28
CA ALA A 54 -6.51 -28.23 -11.53
C ALA A 54 -5.45 -27.24 -12.04
N ASN A 55 -4.18 -27.42 -11.67
CA ASN A 55 -3.10 -26.47 -11.92
C ASN A 55 -1.98 -27.02 -12.82
N GLY A 56 -1.96 -28.31 -13.12
CA GLY A 56 -0.84 -28.97 -13.82
C GLY A 56 -0.58 -28.40 -15.21
N GLY A 57 -1.62 -28.00 -15.95
CA GLY A 57 -1.47 -27.33 -17.25
C GLY A 57 -0.80 -25.96 -17.11
N TRP A 58 -1.17 -25.19 -16.08
CA TRP A 58 -0.54 -23.89 -15.79
C TRP A 58 0.91 -24.05 -15.35
N LEU A 59 1.21 -25.01 -14.46
CA LEU A 59 2.57 -25.26 -13.97
C LEU A 59 3.53 -25.68 -15.09
N LYS A 60 3.06 -26.45 -16.08
CA LYS A 60 3.88 -26.86 -17.23
C LYS A 60 4.21 -25.70 -18.18
N SER A 61 3.32 -24.71 -18.27
CA SER A 61 3.43 -23.60 -19.23
C SER A 61 4.00 -22.32 -18.62
N ASN A 62 4.03 -22.21 -17.28
CA ASN A 62 4.47 -21.01 -16.56
C ASN A 62 5.66 -21.35 -15.65
N GLY A 63 6.86 -21.19 -16.19
CA GLY A 63 8.09 -21.24 -15.40
C GLY A 63 8.20 -20.05 -14.44
N LEU A 64 9.05 -20.17 -13.42
CA LEU A 64 9.34 -19.10 -12.48
C LEU A 64 10.06 -17.95 -13.21
N PRO A 65 9.47 -16.74 -13.33
CA PRO A 65 10.14 -15.62 -13.96
C PRO A 65 11.42 -15.24 -13.22
N ALA A 66 12.43 -14.79 -13.97
CA ALA A 66 13.70 -14.35 -13.41
C ALA A 66 13.49 -13.24 -12.35
N GLY A 67 14.20 -13.34 -11.23
CA GLY A 67 14.10 -12.38 -10.12
C GLY A 67 12.86 -12.54 -9.24
N THR A 68 12.02 -13.55 -9.46
CA THR A 68 10.89 -13.85 -8.58
C THR A 68 11.16 -15.11 -7.76
N ALA A 69 10.82 -15.08 -6.47
CA ALA A 69 10.93 -16.26 -5.60
C ALA A 69 9.72 -17.20 -5.70
N ARG A 70 8.57 -16.66 -6.14
CA ARG A 70 7.32 -17.40 -6.36
C ARG A 70 6.52 -16.79 -7.51
N TRP A 71 5.82 -17.64 -8.25
CA TRP A 71 4.92 -17.24 -9.31
C TRP A 71 3.59 -17.99 -9.21
N GLY A 72 2.50 -17.31 -9.54
CA GLY A 72 1.15 -17.83 -9.40
C GLY A 72 0.11 -16.76 -9.70
N ALA A 73 -1.18 -17.13 -9.63
CA ALA A 73 -2.29 -16.24 -9.95
C ALA A 73 -2.26 -14.89 -9.19
N ARG A 74 -1.82 -14.90 -7.92
CA ARG A 74 -1.68 -13.66 -7.14
C ARG A 74 -0.60 -12.73 -7.73
N ASN A 75 0.53 -13.30 -8.13
CA ASN A 75 1.62 -12.53 -8.73
C ASN A 75 1.22 -11.97 -10.11
N GLU A 76 0.49 -12.76 -10.90
CA GLU A 76 -0.09 -12.28 -12.17
C GLU A 76 -1.04 -11.10 -11.95
N LEU A 77 -1.96 -11.22 -10.99
CA LEU A 77 -2.89 -10.14 -10.63
C LEU A 77 -2.17 -8.90 -10.07
N GLU A 78 -1.12 -9.10 -9.29
CA GLU A 78 -0.31 -8.02 -8.75
C GLU A 78 0.41 -7.25 -9.88
N ASN A 79 1.03 -7.96 -10.83
CA ASN A 79 1.71 -7.35 -11.97
C ASN A 79 0.73 -6.55 -12.85
N LEU A 80 -0.43 -7.14 -13.10
CA LEU A 80 -1.57 -6.51 -13.74
C LEU A 80 -1.97 -5.21 -13.02
N SER A 81 -2.11 -5.26 -11.70
CA SER A 81 -2.49 -4.10 -10.89
C SER A 81 -1.42 -3.01 -10.91
N ARG A 82 -0.14 -3.38 -10.78
CA ARG A 82 1.01 -2.47 -10.91
C ARG A 82 1.02 -1.74 -12.26
N THR A 83 0.75 -2.46 -13.35
CA THR A 83 0.67 -1.86 -14.69
C THR A 83 -0.44 -0.81 -14.78
N ARG A 84 -1.62 -1.11 -14.23
CA ARG A 84 -2.74 -0.15 -14.21
C ARG A 84 -2.45 1.05 -13.32
N ILE A 85 -1.86 0.83 -12.15
CA ILE A 85 -1.47 1.91 -11.23
C ILE A 85 -0.46 2.85 -11.91
N ALA A 86 0.52 2.32 -12.65
CA ALA A 86 1.49 3.14 -13.37
C ALA A 86 0.82 4.06 -14.42
N LEU A 87 -0.23 3.58 -15.10
CA LEU A 87 -1.03 4.41 -16.01
C LEU A 87 -1.78 5.51 -15.26
N LEU A 88 -2.44 5.17 -14.15
CA LEU A 88 -3.15 6.14 -13.31
C LEU A 88 -2.21 7.21 -12.74
N LEU A 89 -0.99 6.84 -12.36
CA LEU A 89 0.02 7.79 -11.87
C LEU A 89 0.48 8.75 -12.98
N ARG A 90 0.58 8.25 -14.22
CA ARG A 90 0.88 9.10 -15.37
C ARG A 90 -0.24 10.10 -15.63
N GLU A 91 -1.49 9.67 -15.56
CA GLU A 91 -2.66 10.56 -15.70
C GLU A 91 -2.71 11.58 -14.54
N ALA A 92 -2.43 11.13 -13.32
CA ALA A 92 -2.41 11.99 -12.15
C ALA A 92 -1.33 13.09 -12.19
N SER A 93 -0.28 12.93 -13.02
CA SER A 93 0.76 13.95 -13.19
C SER A 93 0.24 15.24 -13.81
N SER A 94 -0.85 15.19 -14.59
CA SER A 94 -1.47 16.39 -15.16
C SER A 94 -2.43 17.09 -14.20
N ALA A 95 -2.66 16.55 -13.00
CA ALA A 95 -3.50 17.18 -12.01
C ALA A 95 -2.87 18.48 -11.48
N GLY A 96 -3.70 19.40 -11.00
CA GLY A 96 -3.26 20.67 -10.42
C GLY A 96 -2.35 20.48 -9.20
N ALA A 97 -1.38 21.37 -9.04
CA ALA A 97 -0.46 21.38 -7.90
C ALA A 97 -1.21 21.40 -6.56
N GLY A 98 -0.69 20.66 -5.57
CA GLY A 98 -1.27 20.58 -4.22
C GLY A 98 -2.43 19.58 -4.07
N THR A 99 -3.01 19.08 -5.17
CA THR A 99 -4.03 18.02 -5.12
C THR A 99 -3.44 16.68 -4.67
N SER A 100 -4.26 15.81 -4.08
CA SER A 100 -3.82 14.46 -3.68
C SER A 100 -3.31 13.65 -4.88
N ALA A 101 -3.99 13.72 -6.03
CA ALA A 101 -3.56 13.07 -7.25
C ALA A 101 -2.15 13.52 -7.66
N ARG A 102 -1.91 14.85 -7.67
CA ARG A 102 -0.60 15.39 -8.02
C ARG A 102 0.49 14.98 -7.02
N LYS A 103 0.20 15.00 -5.72
CA LYS A 103 1.16 14.58 -4.68
C LYS A 103 1.59 13.12 -4.84
N VAL A 104 0.66 12.21 -5.15
CA VAL A 104 0.99 10.80 -5.37
C VAL A 104 1.85 10.63 -6.63
N ALA A 105 1.52 11.35 -7.72
CA ALA A 105 2.32 11.34 -8.94
C ALA A 105 3.73 11.91 -8.74
N ASP A 106 3.86 13.01 -7.99
CA ASP A 106 5.15 13.63 -7.66
C ASP A 106 5.98 12.70 -6.76
N PHE A 107 5.37 12.05 -5.77
CA PHE A 107 6.04 11.06 -4.91
C PHE A 107 6.61 9.89 -5.71
N HIS A 108 5.80 9.33 -6.61
CA HIS A 108 6.25 8.27 -7.52
C HIS A 108 7.38 8.75 -8.44
N SER A 109 7.28 9.96 -8.98
CA SER A 109 8.31 10.54 -9.85
C SER A 109 9.62 10.80 -9.10
N ALA A 110 9.54 11.21 -7.83
CA ALA A 110 10.71 11.37 -6.97
C ALA A 110 11.41 10.03 -6.70
N TYR A 111 10.64 8.96 -6.47
CA TYR A 111 11.17 7.61 -6.27
C TYR A 111 11.89 7.06 -7.51
N LEU A 112 11.40 7.37 -8.72
CA LEU A 112 12.02 6.91 -9.97
C LEU A 112 13.21 7.76 -10.43
N ASN A 113 13.49 8.90 -9.79
CA ASN A 113 14.56 9.81 -10.21
C ASN A 113 15.92 9.39 -9.63
N GLU A 114 16.50 8.34 -10.20
CA GLU A 114 17.81 7.80 -9.79
C GLU A 114 18.90 8.87 -9.85
N ALA A 115 18.94 9.71 -10.90
CA ALA A 115 19.97 10.75 -11.02
C ALA A 115 19.95 11.74 -9.86
N ALA A 116 18.75 12.13 -9.38
CA ALA A 116 18.64 12.99 -8.20
C ALA A 116 19.02 12.24 -6.92
N ILE A 117 18.60 10.97 -6.78
CA ILE A 117 18.94 10.13 -5.62
C ILE A 117 20.47 9.99 -5.51
N GLU A 118 21.15 9.63 -6.61
CA GLU A 118 22.61 9.48 -6.66
C GLU A 118 23.33 10.79 -6.42
N ALA A 119 22.82 11.91 -6.95
CA ALA A 119 23.40 13.23 -6.70
C ALA A 119 23.34 13.65 -5.21
N HIS A 120 22.30 13.24 -4.49
CA HIS A 120 22.17 13.51 -3.06
C HIS A 120 22.95 12.53 -2.17
N GLY A 121 23.18 11.30 -2.63
CA GLY A 121 23.91 10.27 -1.90
C GLY A 121 23.37 10.09 -0.46
N LEU A 122 24.28 10.06 0.52
CA LEU A 122 23.93 9.90 1.94
C LEU A 122 23.59 11.20 2.66
N ALA A 123 23.66 12.36 2.00
CA ALA A 123 23.45 13.65 2.65
C ALA A 123 22.09 13.74 3.40
N PRO A 124 20.96 13.23 2.84
CA PRO A 124 19.67 13.25 3.54
C PRO A 124 19.63 12.42 4.82
N LEU A 125 20.49 11.41 4.97
CA LEU A 125 20.55 10.55 6.16
C LEU A 125 21.41 11.13 7.27
N ARG A 126 22.30 12.09 6.96
CA ARG A 126 23.28 12.63 7.92
C ARG A 126 22.65 13.15 9.23
N PRO A 127 21.54 13.92 9.22
CA PRO A 127 20.93 14.39 10.46
C PRO A 127 20.46 13.26 11.38
N LEU A 128 20.00 12.14 10.80
CA LEU A 128 19.59 10.96 11.57
C LEU A 128 20.81 10.26 12.17
N LEU A 129 21.87 10.05 11.38
CA LEU A 129 23.11 9.44 11.86
C LEU A 129 23.76 10.27 12.97
N ASP A 130 23.84 11.59 12.81
CA ASP A 130 24.37 12.47 13.85
C ASP A 130 23.50 12.44 15.12
N SER A 131 22.18 12.19 15.00
CA SER A 131 21.30 12.04 16.17
C SER A 131 21.57 10.74 16.94
N ILE A 132 21.95 9.68 16.23
CA ILE A 132 22.33 8.39 16.81
C ILE A 132 23.71 8.52 17.49
N GLU A 133 24.67 9.17 16.84
CA GLU A 133 26.03 9.38 17.38
C GLU A 133 26.05 10.17 18.70
N ARG A 134 25.07 11.05 18.93
CA ARG A 134 24.95 11.83 20.17
C ARG A 134 24.36 11.05 21.35
N VAL A 135 23.89 9.82 21.14
CA VAL A 135 23.31 9.01 22.21
C VAL A 135 24.43 8.45 23.10
N GLY A 136 24.64 9.08 24.25
CA GLY A 136 25.65 8.67 25.22
C GLY A 136 25.14 7.76 26.35
N ASP A 137 23.82 7.72 26.59
CA ASP A 137 23.23 6.93 27.67
C ASP A 137 21.79 6.45 27.36
N LYS A 138 21.21 5.71 28.30
CA LYS A 138 19.89 5.08 28.17
C LYS A 138 18.74 6.08 28.01
N THR A 139 18.84 7.27 28.59
CA THR A 139 17.77 8.27 28.57
C THR A 139 17.62 8.94 27.20
N PRO A 140 18.68 9.49 26.57
CA PRO A 140 18.64 9.90 25.16
C PRO A 140 18.29 8.74 24.23
N LEU A 141 18.76 7.52 24.51
CA LEU A 141 18.42 6.35 23.70
C LEU A 141 16.92 6.07 23.69
N ALA A 142 16.29 6.00 24.86
CA ALA A 142 14.85 5.77 24.98
C ALA A 142 14.03 6.87 24.28
N ARG A 143 14.47 8.13 24.36
CA ARG A 143 13.85 9.24 23.63
C ARG A 143 13.98 9.09 22.11
N LEU A 144 15.17 8.72 21.63
CA LEU A 144 15.40 8.51 20.20
C LEU A 144 14.53 7.39 19.65
N LEU A 145 14.48 6.25 20.35
CA LEU A 145 13.64 5.11 19.98
C LEU A 145 12.15 5.50 19.96
N GLY A 146 11.65 6.15 21.02
CA GLY A 146 10.26 6.58 21.09
C GLY A 146 9.87 7.60 20.01
N ALA A 147 10.75 8.57 19.71
CA ALA A 147 10.51 9.58 18.67
C ALA A 147 10.52 9.03 17.23
N ARG A 148 11.02 7.80 17.06
CA ARG A 148 11.13 7.12 15.76
C ARG A 148 10.32 5.83 15.68
N MET A 149 9.58 5.47 16.72
CA MET A 149 8.76 4.27 16.75
C MET A 149 7.58 4.41 15.78
N PRO A 150 7.51 3.61 14.70
CA PRO A 150 6.35 3.61 13.82
C PRO A 150 5.23 2.74 14.39
N ALA A 151 4.03 2.92 13.86
CA ALA A 151 2.96 1.95 14.00
C ALA A 151 3.04 0.94 12.84
N ASP A 152 3.94 -0.05 12.94
CA ASP A 152 4.33 -0.96 11.85
C ASP A 152 3.92 -2.42 12.03
N VAL A 153 3.24 -2.73 13.13
CA VAL A 153 2.63 -4.05 13.39
C VAL A 153 1.11 -3.93 13.32
N ASP A 154 0.44 -5.04 13.03
CA ASP A 154 -1.02 -5.12 12.91
C ASP A 154 -1.46 -6.55 13.27
N PRO A 155 -1.56 -6.88 14.57
CA PRO A 155 -1.83 -8.24 15.02
C PRO A 155 -3.29 -8.68 14.83
N LEU A 156 -4.23 -7.75 14.58
CA LEU A 156 -5.66 -8.05 14.51
C LEU A 156 -6.26 -7.91 13.10
N GLY A 157 -5.63 -7.13 12.22
CA GLY A 157 -6.01 -6.97 10.82
C GLY A 157 -5.19 -7.87 9.89
N LEU A 158 -3.93 -7.49 9.66
CA LEU A 158 -3.05 -8.14 8.68
C LEU A 158 -2.23 -9.32 9.23
N GLY A 159 -2.22 -9.53 10.55
CA GLY A 159 -1.43 -10.58 11.19
C GLY A 159 0.07 -10.29 11.13
N ILE A 160 0.47 -9.03 11.22
CA ILE A 160 1.86 -8.59 11.24
C ILE A 160 2.28 -8.46 12.71
N TYR A 161 3.15 -9.37 13.16
CA TYR A 161 3.55 -9.47 14.57
C TYR A 161 4.97 -8.98 14.87
N GLU A 162 5.74 -8.66 13.83
CA GLU A 162 7.15 -8.37 13.95
C GLU A 162 7.47 -6.97 13.44
N SER A 163 8.35 -6.29 14.18
CA SER A 163 8.88 -4.98 13.80
C SER A 163 10.40 -5.03 13.63
N SER A 164 10.90 -4.29 12.65
CA SER A 164 12.34 -4.02 12.51
C SER A 164 12.86 -3.06 13.59
N HIS A 165 11.96 -2.39 14.32
CA HIS A 165 12.27 -1.54 15.48
C HIS A 165 12.29 -2.39 16.75
N VAL A 166 12.92 -1.90 17.81
CA VAL A 166 13.06 -2.62 19.09
C VAL A 166 11.71 -3.08 19.66
N ILE A 167 10.65 -2.31 19.42
CA ILE A 167 9.28 -2.63 19.82
C ILE A 167 8.37 -2.24 18.66
N GLY A 168 7.47 -3.14 18.25
CA GLY A 168 6.40 -2.82 17.31
C GLY A 168 5.22 -2.19 18.03
N LEU A 169 4.60 -1.17 17.44
CA LEU A 169 3.39 -0.54 17.96
C LEU A 169 2.21 -0.77 16.99
N SER A 170 1.04 -1.12 17.52
CA SER A 170 -0.24 -0.92 16.85
C SER A 170 -1.22 -0.19 17.75
N VAL A 171 -2.21 0.48 17.15
CA VAL A 171 -3.37 1.06 17.84
C VAL A 171 -4.61 0.37 17.29
N GLU A 172 -5.15 -0.57 18.05
CA GLU A 172 -6.27 -1.42 17.63
C GLU A 172 -7.45 -1.28 18.56
N GLN A 173 -8.62 -1.75 18.13
CA GLN A 173 -9.76 -1.92 19.05
C GLN A 173 -9.41 -2.88 20.18
N SER A 174 -9.87 -2.57 21.40
CA SER A 174 -9.63 -3.45 22.53
C SER A 174 -10.31 -4.81 22.34
N ILE A 175 -9.58 -5.87 22.69
CA ILE A 175 -10.07 -7.25 22.73
C ILE A 175 -10.56 -7.66 24.13
N HIS A 176 -10.52 -6.74 25.11
CA HIS A 176 -10.94 -6.99 26.51
C HIS A 176 -12.32 -6.39 26.86
N GLY A 177 -13.07 -5.92 25.85
CA GLY A 177 -14.45 -5.46 25.98
C GLY A 177 -14.61 -3.94 26.17
N GLU A 178 -13.51 -3.19 26.26
CA GLU A 178 -13.53 -1.73 26.22
C GLU A 178 -13.94 -1.24 24.83
N LYS A 179 -14.77 -0.20 24.79
CA LYS A 179 -15.15 0.47 23.53
C LYS A 179 -14.14 1.55 23.16
N ALA A 180 -12.86 1.21 23.23
CA ALA A 180 -11.74 2.11 22.98
C ALA A 180 -10.67 1.41 22.15
N ASN A 181 -9.87 2.20 21.45
CA ASN A 181 -8.63 1.72 20.89
C ASN A 181 -7.56 1.70 21.98
N VAL A 182 -6.70 0.69 21.96
CA VAL A 182 -5.58 0.50 22.89
C VAL A 182 -4.29 0.28 22.11
N ALA A 183 -3.17 0.62 22.73
CA ALA A 183 -1.86 0.36 22.16
C ALA A 183 -1.49 -1.12 22.38
N PHE A 184 -1.12 -1.80 21.29
CA PHE A 184 -0.50 -3.12 21.32
C PHE A 184 1.00 -2.93 21.12
N LEU A 185 1.80 -3.49 22.04
CA LEU A 185 3.25 -3.52 21.93
C LEU A 185 3.69 -4.95 21.61
N LEU A 186 4.42 -5.10 20.51
CA LEU A 186 4.86 -6.39 20.00
C LEU A 186 6.39 -6.49 19.94
N GLN A 187 6.87 -7.72 19.84
CA GLN A 187 8.28 -8.02 19.69
C GLN A 187 8.84 -7.38 18.42
N GLY A 188 10.08 -6.89 18.50
CA GLY A 188 10.83 -6.46 17.34
C GLY A 188 12.34 -6.48 17.59
N GLY A 189 13.08 -5.83 16.69
CA GLY A 189 14.52 -5.61 16.78
C GLY A 189 15.35 -6.68 16.11
N LEU A 190 14.71 -7.63 15.41
CA LEU A 190 15.39 -8.63 14.59
C LEU A 190 15.35 -8.19 13.12
N GLY A 191 16.50 -8.26 12.45
CA GLY A 191 16.64 -7.89 11.04
C GLY A 191 16.48 -9.05 10.06
N LEU A 192 16.12 -10.24 10.56
CA LEU A 192 15.97 -11.47 9.78
C LEU A 192 14.65 -12.16 10.16
N PRO A 193 13.96 -12.80 9.19
CA PRO A 193 12.81 -13.68 9.45
C PRO A 193 13.18 -14.94 10.25
#